data_AF-B4NS06-F1
#
_entry.id   AF-B4NS06-F1
#
_cell.length_a   1.000
_cell.length_b   1.000
_cell.length_c   1.000
_cell.angle_alpha   90.00
_cell.angle_beta   90.00
_cell.angle_gamma   90.00
#
_symmetry.space_group_name_H-M   'P 1'
#
loop_
_entity.id
_entity.type
_entity.pdbx_description
1 polymer ?
#
loop_
_entity_poly.entity_id
_entity_poly.type
_entity_poly.pdbx_seq_one_letter_code
_entity_poly.pdbx_strand_id
1 'polypeptide(L)'
;MSPRTCSGAYSNATLEDCLNDDMLTTLTVRELNKRLHGCPREEVVRLKQKRRTLKNRGYAQNCRSKRLHQRHELEKANRVLNQDLHRLKLEYSRVCQERDALMQRLQRAANGGGGAGGATAGDSQSSPEFYL
;
A
#
# COMPACT_ATOMS: atom_id res chain seq x y z
N MET A 1 -62.84 -9.10 26.06
CA MET A 1 -61.88 -8.54 27.03
C MET A 1 -60.54 -9.20 26.73
N SER A 2 -59.42 -8.58 26.38
CA SER A 2 -58.86 -7.21 26.42
C SER A 2 -57.66 -7.16 25.43
N PRO A 3 -56.92 -6.05 25.24
CA PRO A 3 -57.32 -4.66 25.05
C PRO A 3 -56.78 -4.07 23.72
N ARG A 4 -57.33 -2.93 23.34
CA ARG A 4 -56.83 -2.01 22.31
C ARG A 4 -55.42 -1.52 22.64
N THR A 5 -54.54 -1.40 21.65
CA THR A 5 -53.38 -0.50 21.72
C THR A 5 -53.36 0.46 20.52
N CYS A 6 -53.52 1.73 20.89
CA CYS A 6 -53.13 2.99 20.23
C CYS A 6 -53.23 3.17 18.71
N SER A 7 -54.25 3.94 18.31
CA SER A 7 -54.16 4.96 17.25
C SER A 7 -53.50 6.23 17.83
N GLY A 8 -52.74 6.96 17.01
CA GLY A 8 -52.45 8.38 17.25
C GLY A 8 -50.97 8.77 17.40
N ALA A 9 -50.43 9.37 16.33
CA ALA A 9 -49.63 10.61 16.34
C ALA A 9 -48.40 10.79 17.26
N TYR A 10 -47.90 9.79 17.98
CA TYR A 10 -46.70 9.91 18.82
C TYR A 10 -45.68 8.79 18.55
N SER A 11 -44.89 8.92 17.49
CA SER A 11 -43.72 8.03 17.28
C SER A 11 -42.59 8.64 16.45
N ASN A 12 -42.53 9.96 16.30
CA ASN A 12 -41.39 10.60 15.66
C ASN A 12 -40.21 10.78 16.63
N ALA A 13 -40.45 11.13 17.89
CA ALA A 13 -39.37 11.30 18.87
C ALA A 13 -38.75 9.96 19.31
N THR A 14 -39.53 8.88 19.38
CA THR A 14 -39.07 7.61 19.95
C THR A 14 -38.22 6.78 18.99
N LEU A 15 -38.49 6.80 17.67
CA LEU A 15 -37.70 6.01 16.72
C LEU A 15 -36.33 6.64 16.45
N GLU A 16 -36.28 7.98 16.46
CA GLU A 16 -35.07 8.76 16.25
C GLU A 16 -34.11 8.67 17.45
N ASP A 17 -34.64 8.67 18.68
CA ASP A 17 -33.85 8.38 19.89
C ASP A 17 -33.46 6.88 20.00
N CYS A 18 -34.25 5.96 19.43
CA CYS A 18 -33.94 4.52 19.43
C CYS A 18 -32.91 4.10 18.35
N LEU A 19 -32.72 4.90 17.30
CA LEU A 19 -31.77 4.63 16.21
C LEU A 19 -30.61 5.63 16.25
N ASN A 20 -29.77 5.47 17.27
CA ASN A 20 -28.55 6.24 17.42
C ASN A 20 -27.60 6.04 16.21
N ASP A 21 -26.72 7.01 15.94
CA ASP A 21 -25.86 7.06 14.75
C ASP A 21 -24.99 5.80 14.60
N ASP A 22 -24.47 5.29 15.72
CA ASP A 22 -23.66 4.07 15.77
C ASP A 22 -24.48 2.82 15.42
N MET A 23 -25.71 2.72 15.92
CA MET A 23 -26.63 1.64 15.51
C MET A 23 -26.92 1.72 14.01
N LEU A 24 -27.14 2.91 13.48
CA LEU A 24 -27.48 3.10 12.08
C LEU A 24 -26.36 2.67 11.12
N THR A 25 -25.10 2.85 11.52
CA THR A 25 -23.94 2.41 10.72
C THR A 25 -23.68 0.91 10.84
N THR A 26 -23.89 0.32 12.02
CA THR A 26 -23.59 -1.08 12.34
C THR A 26 -24.67 -2.07 11.90
N LEU A 27 -25.95 -1.70 11.98
CA LEU A 27 -27.07 -2.56 11.55
C LEU A 27 -26.84 -3.06 10.13
N THR A 28 -27.20 -4.31 9.86
CA THR A 28 -27.24 -4.85 8.50
C THR A 28 -28.38 -4.18 7.70
N VAL A 29 -28.43 -4.42 6.39
CA VAL A 29 -29.55 -3.92 5.56
C VAL A 29 -30.87 -4.57 6.00
N ARG A 30 -30.86 -5.87 6.31
CA ARG A 30 -32.05 -6.62 6.72
C ARG A 30 -32.59 -6.14 8.06
N GLU A 31 -31.73 -5.95 9.06
CA GLU A 31 -32.15 -5.46 10.38
C GLU A 31 -32.67 -4.03 10.33
N LEU A 32 -32.02 -3.16 9.55
CA LEU A 32 -32.53 -1.80 9.36
C LEU A 32 -33.92 -1.83 8.71
N ASN A 33 -34.10 -2.57 7.61
CA ASN A 33 -35.39 -2.65 6.93
C ASN A 33 -36.49 -3.23 7.84
N LYS A 34 -36.17 -4.19 8.72
CA LYS A 34 -37.12 -4.73 9.71
C LYS A 34 -37.56 -3.66 10.70
N ARG A 35 -36.62 -2.84 11.20
CA ARG A 35 -36.92 -1.74 12.14
C ARG A 35 -37.67 -0.58 11.50
N LEU A 36 -37.51 -0.36 10.19
CA LEU A 36 -38.21 0.66 9.42
C LEU A 36 -39.59 0.21 8.91
N HIS A 37 -40.01 -1.02 9.21
CA HIS A 37 -41.30 -1.54 8.77
C HIS A 37 -42.46 -0.82 9.49
N GLY A 38 -43.44 -0.35 8.73
CA GLY A 38 -44.57 0.44 9.27
C GLY A 38 -44.26 1.93 9.50
N CYS A 39 -43.02 2.38 9.27
CA CYS A 39 -42.65 3.79 9.33
C CYS A 39 -43.14 4.57 8.09
N PRO A 40 -43.46 5.87 8.22
CA PRO A 40 -43.83 6.71 7.10
C PRO A 40 -42.68 6.83 6.08
N ARG A 41 -43.03 6.98 4.79
CA ARG A 41 -42.07 6.97 3.68
C ARG A 41 -40.97 8.02 3.83
N GLU A 42 -41.32 9.22 4.27
CA GLU A 42 -40.37 10.33 4.47
C GLU A 42 -39.29 9.97 5.49
N GLU A 43 -39.69 9.34 6.59
CA GLU A 43 -38.81 8.91 7.67
C GLU A 43 -37.85 7.80 7.23
N VAL A 44 -38.36 6.85 6.45
CA VAL A 44 -37.53 5.79 5.83
C VAL A 44 -36.45 6.39 4.93
N VAL A 45 -36.80 7.37 4.10
CA VAL A 45 -35.85 8.06 3.21
C VAL A 45 -34.82 8.83 4.04
N ARG A 46 -35.27 9.58 5.04
CA ARG A 46 -34.41 10.39 5.93
C ARG A 46 -33.38 9.54 6.68
N LEU A 47 -33.81 8.43 7.30
CA LEU A 47 -32.91 7.51 8.01
C LEU A 47 -31.95 6.77 7.07
N LYS A 48 -32.39 6.37 5.86
CA LYS A 48 -31.50 5.78 4.85
C LYS A 48 -30.45 6.79 4.38
N GLN A 49 -30.86 8.04 4.15
CA GLN A 49 -29.93 9.10 3.77
C GLN A 49 -28.94 9.39 4.90
N LYS A 50 -29.40 9.49 6.15
CA LYS A 50 -28.55 9.65 7.34
C LYS A 50 -27.52 8.51 7.43
N ARG A 51 -27.94 7.25 7.25
CA ARG A 51 -27.05 6.09 7.20
C ARG A 51 -25.99 6.21 6.10
N ARG A 52 -26.39 6.64 4.90
CA ARG A 52 -25.47 6.82 3.77
C ARG A 52 -24.41 7.87 4.07
N THR A 53 -24.81 9.02 4.62
CA THR A 53 -23.90 10.09 5.02
C THR A 53 -22.91 9.62 6.09
N LEU A 54 -23.38 8.92 7.13
CA LEU A 54 -22.52 8.39 8.19
C LEU A 54 -21.52 7.34 7.67
N LYS A 55 -21.97 6.40 6.83
CA LYS A 55 -21.06 5.42 6.21
C LYS A 55 -20.04 6.09 5.30
N ASN A 56 -20.44 7.09 4.52
CA ASN A 56 -19.51 7.85 3.68
C ASN A 56 -18.47 8.61 4.50
N ARG A 57 -18.84 9.14 5.67
CA ARG A 57 -17.87 9.73 6.62
C ARG A 57 -16.82 8.69 7.03
N GLY A 58 -17.25 7.48 7.40
CA GLY A 58 -16.34 6.37 7.70
C GLY A 58 -15.47 5.96 6.51
N TYR A 59 -16.02 5.89 5.30
CA TYR A 59 -15.25 5.58 4.09
C TYR A 59 -14.20 6.64 3.76
N ALA A 60 -14.51 7.92 3.96
CA ALA A 60 -13.54 9.00 3.76
C ALA A 60 -12.37 8.89 4.75
N GLN A 61 -12.64 8.60 6.03
CA GLN A 61 -11.59 8.37 7.02
C GLN A 61 -10.73 7.16 6.64
N ASN A 62 -11.35 6.02 6.30
CA ASN A 62 -10.63 4.82 5.87
C ASN A 62 -9.79 5.06 4.62
N CYS A 63 -10.30 5.83 3.66
CA CYS A 63 -9.56 6.19 2.45
C CYS A 63 -8.29 7.01 2.78
N ARG A 64 -8.41 8.02 3.66
CA ARG A 64 -7.26 8.82 4.12
C ARG A 64 -6.24 7.95 4.83
N SER A 65 -6.67 7.10 5.76
CA SER A 65 -5.79 6.20 6.52
C SER A 65 -5.06 5.21 5.60
N LYS A 66 -5.76 4.58 4.65
CA LYS A 66 -5.15 3.66 3.68
C LYS A 66 -4.12 4.35 2.78
N ARG A 67 -4.41 5.57 2.28
CA ARG A 67 -3.45 6.34 1.47
C ARG A 67 -2.22 6.73 2.28
N LEU A 68 -2.41 7.17 3.53
CA LEU A 68 -1.30 7.53 4.40
C LEU A 68 -0.41 6.32 4.69
N HIS A 69 -1.00 5.18 5.02
CA HIS A 69 -0.27 3.94 5.23
C HIS A 69 0.49 3.51 3.96
N GLN A 70 -0.16 3.51 2.79
CA GLN A 70 0.50 3.18 1.52
C GLN A 70 1.69 4.09 1.23
N ARG A 71 1.56 5.40 1.47
CA ARG A 71 2.67 6.35 1.32
C ARG A 71 3.83 5.99 2.25
N HIS A 72 3.55 5.67 3.52
CA HIS A 72 4.58 5.29 4.47
C HIS A 72 5.30 3.98 4.10
N GLU A 73 4.57 2.98 3.61
CA GLU A 73 5.17 1.73 3.12
C GLU A 73 6.09 1.99 1.92
N LEU A 74 5.67 2.85 0.98
CA LEU A 74 6.51 3.26 -0.15
C LEU A 74 7.76 4.02 0.30
N GLU A 75 7.64 4.95 1.24
CA GLU A 75 8.78 5.68 1.82
C GLU A 75 9.76 4.72 2.51
N LYS A 76 9.26 3.73 3.24
CA LYS A 76 10.06 2.69 3.89
C LYS A 76 10.79 1.83 2.85
N ALA A 77 10.09 1.35 1.82
CA ALA A 77 10.68 0.56 0.74
C ALA A 77 11.77 1.37 0.00
N ASN A 78 11.52 2.65 -0.28
CA ASN A 78 12.49 3.53 -0.91
C ASN A 78 13.76 3.71 -0.04
N ARG A 79 13.62 3.86 1.28
CA ARG A 79 14.78 3.93 2.19
C ARG A 79 15.60 2.64 2.16
N VAL A 80 14.95 1.47 2.21
CA VAL A 80 15.62 0.16 2.15
C VAL A 80 16.38 0.01 0.84
N LEU A 81 15.73 0.29 -0.30
CA LEU A 81 16.36 0.22 -1.62
C LEU A 81 17.58 1.14 -1.74
N ASN A 82 17.50 2.36 -1.20
CA ASN A 82 18.65 3.27 -1.19
C ASN A 82 19.81 2.75 -0.33
N GLN A 83 19.52 2.14 0.82
CA GLN A 83 20.53 1.51 1.68
C GLN A 83 21.21 0.33 0.96
N ASP A 84 20.43 -0.53 0.32
CA ASP A 84 20.95 -1.66 -0.44
C ASP A 84 21.80 -1.22 -1.64
N LEU A 85 21.33 -0.21 -2.38
CA LEU A 85 22.09 0.36 -3.50
C LEU A 85 23.41 0.96 -3.02
N HIS A 86 23.42 1.67 -1.90
CA HIS A 86 24.65 2.20 -1.32
C HIS A 86 25.62 1.08 -0.92
N ARG A 87 25.13 0.05 -0.21
CA ARG A 87 25.93 -1.12 0.16
C ARG A 87 26.52 -1.82 -1.07
N LEU A 88 25.71 -2.04 -2.10
CA LEU A 88 26.15 -2.73 -3.30
C LEU A 88 27.19 -1.92 -4.09
N LYS A 89 27.09 -0.59 -4.11
CA LYS A 89 28.12 0.29 -4.70
C LYS A 89 29.47 0.17 -3.98
N LEU A 90 29.46 0.06 -2.65
CA LEU A 90 30.69 -0.13 -1.87
C LEU A 90 31.34 -1.47 -2.18
N GLU A 91 30.55 -2.56 -2.15
CA GLU A 91 31.02 -3.91 -2.51
C GLU A 91 31.56 -3.95 -3.94
N TYR A 92 30.84 -3.35 -4.90
CA TYR A 92 31.28 -3.27 -6.29
C TYR A 92 32.62 -2.55 -6.44
N SER A 93 32.79 -1.40 -5.78
CA SER A 93 34.05 -0.65 -5.80
C SER A 93 35.21 -1.47 -5.24
N ARG A 94 34.97 -2.17 -4.12
CA ARG A 94 35.95 -3.07 -3.51
C ARG A 94 36.37 -4.19 -4.46
N VAL A 95 35.40 -4.90 -5.06
CA VAL A 95 35.68 -6.00 -6.00
C VAL A 95 36.43 -5.50 -7.24
N CYS A 96 36.09 -4.31 -7.75
CA CYS A 96 36.84 -3.72 -8.86
C CYS A 96 38.30 -3.45 -8.49
N GLN A 97 38.58 -2.90 -7.30
CA GLN A 97 39.94 -2.69 -6.82
C GLN A 97 40.70 -4.01 -6.66
N GLU A 98 40.07 -5.04 -6.09
CA GLU A 98 40.66 -6.37 -5.94
C GLU A 98 40.99 -7.01 -7.32
N ARG A 99 40.05 -6.91 -8.27
CA ARG A 99 40.26 -7.34 -9.67
C ARG A 99 41.44 -6.62 -10.31
N ASP A 100 41.49 -5.30 -10.20
CA ASP A 100 42.53 -4.48 -10.85
C ASP A 100 43.92 -4.79 -10.25
N ALA A 101 44.01 -4.99 -8.94
CA ALA A 101 45.25 -5.41 -8.28
C ALA A 101 45.72 -6.79 -8.76
N LEU A 102 44.80 -7.75 -8.93
CA LEU A 102 45.12 -9.09 -9.47
C LEU A 102 45.58 -9.03 -10.92
N MET A 103 44.89 -8.26 -11.77
CA MET A 103 45.29 -8.06 -13.18
C MET A 103 46.70 -7.47 -13.28
N GLN A 104 47.02 -6.45 -12.46
CA GLN A 104 48.37 -5.87 -12.43
C GLN A 104 49.43 -6.90 -12.01
N ARG A 105 49.14 -7.76 -11.03
CA ARG A 105 50.06 -8.82 -10.59
C ARG A 105 50.30 -9.85 -11.70
N LEU A 106 49.25 -10.29 -12.39
CA LEU A 106 49.35 -11.22 -13.51
C LEU A 106 50.14 -10.62 -14.68
N GLN A 107 49.89 -9.36 -15.01
CA GLN A 107 50.60 -8.67 -16.09
C GLN A 107 52.10 -8.50 -15.78
N ARG A 108 52.45 -8.20 -14.52
CA ARG A 108 53.86 -8.17 -14.07
C ARG A 108 54.51 -9.54 -14.15
N ALA A 109 53.82 -10.60 -13.75
CA ALA A 109 54.33 -11.98 -13.85
C ALA A 109 54.52 -12.41 -15.31
N ALA A 110 53.59 -12.06 -16.20
CA ALA A 110 53.69 -12.32 -17.63
C ALA A 110 54.87 -11.57 -18.27
N ASN A 111 55.07 -10.28 -17.93
CA ASN A 111 56.22 -9.51 -18.41
C ASN A 111 57.55 -9.99 -17.82
N GLY A 112 57.56 -10.55 -16.60
CA GLY A 112 58.76 -11.10 -15.95
C GLY A 112 59.15 -12.51 -16.40
N GLY A 113 58.22 -13.27 -17.00
CA GLY A 113 58.46 -14.60 -17.59
C GLY A 113 58.71 -14.58 -19.10
N GLY A 114 58.53 -13.42 -19.76
CA GLY A 114 58.58 -13.25 -21.21
C GLY A 114 59.99 -12.97 -21.77
N GLY A 115 60.98 -13.74 -21.35
CA GLY A 115 62.29 -13.79 -21.98
C GLY A 115 62.39 -14.91 -23.03
N ALA A 116 61.47 -14.96 -24.01
CA ALA A 116 61.64 -15.53 -25.35
C ALA A 116 60.28 -15.76 -26.05
N GLY A 117 60.07 -15.09 -27.19
CA GLY A 117 59.28 -15.64 -28.29
C GLY A 117 57.94 -14.96 -28.61
N GLY A 118 57.92 -14.21 -29.71
CA GLY A 118 56.82 -14.28 -30.68
C GLY A 118 55.75 -13.20 -30.57
N ALA A 119 55.86 -12.21 -31.46
CA ALA A 119 54.77 -11.30 -31.81
C ALA A 119 53.54 -12.06 -32.34
N THR A 120 52.36 -11.73 -31.83
CA THR A 120 51.12 -11.70 -32.63
C THR A 120 50.17 -10.65 -32.04
N ALA A 121 50.05 -9.53 -32.74
CA ALA A 121 48.90 -8.63 -32.60
C ALA A 121 47.64 -9.38 -33.01
N GLY A 122 46.69 -9.52 -32.09
CA GLY A 122 45.40 -10.15 -32.31
C GLY A 122 44.33 -9.35 -31.59
N ASP A 123 43.64 -8.55 -32.37
CA ASP A 123 42.46 -7.76 -32.05
C ASP A 123 41.51 -8.47 -31.06
N SER A 124 41.17 -7.82 -29.96
CA SER A 124 40.14 -8.28 -29.02
C SER A 124 39.24 -7.11 -28.68
N GLN A 125 38.28 -6.90 -29.58
CA GLN A 125 37.10 -6.05 -29.44
C GLN A 125 36.50 -6.14 -28.03
N SER A 126 36.49 -5.01 -27.34
CA SER A 126 35.66 -4.76 -26.17
C SER A 126 34.19 -4.75 -26.59
N SER A 127 33.41 -5.73 -26.13
CA SER A 127 31.95 -5.77 -26.32
C SER A 127 31.24 -5.32 -25.05
N PRO A 128 30.51 -4.19 -25.04
CA PRO A 128 29.74 -3.73 -23.89
C PRO A 128 28.25 -4.04 -24.09
N GLU A 129 27.73 -5.06 -23.42
CA GLU A 129 26.31 -5.38 -23.32
C GLU A 129 26.13 -6.15 -21.99
N PHE A 130 25.12 -6.00 -21.14
CA PHE A 130 23.89 -5.23 -21.15
C PHE A 130 23.21 -5.54 -19.80
N TYR A 131 22.83 -4.54 -19.01
CA TYR A 131 21.83 -4.75 -17.95
C TYR A 131 20.92 -3.53 -17.89
N LEU A 132 19.73 -3.74 -18.45
CA LEU A 132 18.53 -2.93 -18.35
C LEU A 132 17.70 -3.46 -17.17
#